data_AF-X1U8U2-F1
#
_entry.id   AF-X1U8U2-F1
#
_cell.length_a   1.000
_cell.length_b   1.000
_cell.length_c   1.000
_cell.angle_alpha   90.00
_cell.angle_beta   90.00
_cell.angle_gamma   90.00
#
_symmetry.space_group_name_H-M   'P 1'
#
loop_
_entity.id
_entity.type
_entity.pdbx_description
1 polymer ?
#
loop_
_entity_poly.entity_id
_entity_poly.type
_entity_poly.pdbx_seq_one_letter_code
_entity_poly.pdbx_strand_id
1 'polypeptide(L)'
;MNLTEMRAIVRRDLHDEDAENYRWTDEELDRHIAHAVKDFSEAIPYEQKVVIATASGSREIEISALADRIVIEAVEYPVDKSPRKYQRYSLWADTLTLLGDEIPDGSDAHIYYGKLHSLDATSSTIPTKHEDLV
;
A
#
# COMPACT_ATOMS: atom_id res chain seq x y z
N MET A 1 -10.74 -10.87 10.07
CA MET A 1 -9.93 -11.61 9.11
C MET A 1 -8.47 -11.56 9.48
N ASN A 2 -7.92 -12.70 9.87
CA ASN A 2 -6.49 -12.98 9.95
C ASN A 2 -6.13 -14.13 8.99
N LEU A 3 -4.84 -14.47 8.87
CA LEU A 3 -4.37 -15.48 7.93
C LEU A 3 -4.99 -16.87 8.18
N THR A 4 -5.16 -17.27 9.44
CA THR A 4 -5.77 -18.55 9.81
C THR A 4 -7.25 -18.61 9.40
N GLU A 5 -7.98 -17.52 9.63
CA GLU A 5 -9.39 -17.39 9.22
C GLU A 5 -9.52 -17.45 7.69
N MET A 6 -8.64 -16.75 6.96
CA MET A 6 -8.63 -16.76 5.50
C MET A 6 -8.30 -18.16 4.96
N ARG A 7 -7.27 -18.82 5.53
CA ARG A 7 -6.91 -20.19 5.17
C ARG A 7 -8.07 -21.15 5.37
N ALA A 8 -8.84 -21.00 6.45
CA ALA A 8 -10.01 -21.85 6.68
C ALA A 8 -11.12 -21.64 5.63
N ILE A 9 -11.27 -20.43 5.09
CA ILE A 9 -12.19 -20.16 3.97
C ILE A 9 -11.69 -20.84 2.70
N VAL A 10 -10.42 -20.64 2.34
CA VAL A 10 -9.81 -21.28 1.16
C VAL A 10 -9.90 -22.81 1.24
N ARG A 11 -9.65 -23.40 2.41
CA ARG A 11 -9.83 -24.85 2.64
C ARG A 11 -11.26 -25.29 2.34
N ARG A 12 -12.27 -24.53 2.78
CA ARG A 12 -13.67 -24.83 2.50
C ARG A 12 -13.99 -24.77 1.01
N ASP A 13 -13.50 -23.75 0.32
CA ASP A 13 -13.71 -23.57 -1.12
C ASP A 13 -13.05 -24.68 -1.95
N LEU A 14 -11.91 -25.19 -1.48
CA LEU A 14 -11.19 -26.31 -2.08
C LEU A 14 -11.69 -27.69 -1.62
N HIS A 15 -12.67 -27.73 -0.70
CA HIS A 15 -13.13 -28.95 -0.03
C HIS A 15 -11.99 -29.77 0.63
N ASP A 16 -11.05 -29.08 1.28
CA ASP A 16 -9.89 -29.64 2.00
C ASP A 16 -9.97 -29.36 3.50
N GLU A 17 -11.06 -29.81 4.13
CA GLU A 17 -11.40 -29.56 5.54
C GLU A 17 -11.06 -30.74 6.48
N ASP A 18 -10.56 -31.86 5.96
CA ASP A 18 -10.16 -33.02 6.78
C ASP A 18 -8.77 -32.81 7.40
N ALA A 19 -8.75 -32.42 8.67
CA ALA A 19 -7.53 -32.09 9.39
C ALA A 19 -6.52 -33.24 9.53
N GLU A 20 -6.97 -34.50 9.43
CA GLU A 20 -6.08 -35.66 9.49
C GLU A 20 -5.48 -36.01 8.12
N ASN A 21 -5.98 -35.40 7.04
CA ASN A 21 -5.62 -35.77 5.67
C ASN A 21 -5.75 -34.59 4.69
N TYR A 22 -5.20 -33.43 5.06
CA TYR A 22 -5.15 -32.28 4.17
C TYR A 22 -4.39 -32.60 2.87
N ARG A 23 -4.96 -32.21 1.75
CA ARG A 23 -4.34 -32.28 0.42
C ARG A 23 -3.27 -31.22 0.23
N TRP A 24 -3.48 -30.03 0.78
CA TRP A 24 -2.53 -28.91 0.71
C TRP A 24 -2.03 -28.55 2.10
N THR A 25 -0.72 -28.31 2.22
CA THR A 25 -0.16 -27.84 3.50
C THR A 25 -0.57 -26.40 3.76
N ASP A 26 -0.48 -26.00 5.04
CA ASP A 26 -0.76 -24.63 5.43
C ASP A 26 0.18 -23.62 4.75
N GLU A 27 1.46 -23.97 4.58
CA GLU A 27 2.45 -23.14 3.90
C GLU A 27 2.16 -22.97 2.40
N GLU A 28 1.61 -23.99 1.75
CA GLU A 28 1.21 -23.90 0.35
C GLU A 28 0.04 -22.94 0.17
N LEU A 29 -0.99 -23.07 1.01
CA LEU A 29 -2.14 -22.16 0.99
C LEU A 29 -1.72 -20.74 1.36
N ASP A 30 -0.89 -20.55 2.38
CA ASP A 30 -0.37 -19.24 2.78
C ASP A 30 0.39 -18.56 1.65
N ARG A 31 1.19 -19.30 0.88
CA ARG A 31 1.89 -18.75 -0.29
C ARG A 31 0.91 -18.29 -1.37
N HIS A 32 -0.15 -19.06 -1.62
CA HIS A 32 -1.17 -18.68 -2.60
C HIS A 32 -1.98 -17.47 -2.15
N ILE A 33 -2.38 -17.43 -0.88
CA ILE A 33 -3.04 -16.27 -0.26
C ILE A 33 -2.12 -15.05 -0.36
N ALA A 34 -0.84 -15.16 -0.01
CA ALA A 34 0.11 -14.05 -0.11
C ALA A 34 0.27 -13.51 -1.54
N HIS A 35 0.24 -14.38 -2.55
CA HIS A 35 0.22 -13.96 -3.96
C HIS A 35 -1.06 -13.19 -4.28
N ALA A 36 -2.23 -13.72 -3.89
CA ALA A 36 -3.51 -13.05 -4.13
C ALA A 36 -3.61 -11.69 -3.42
N VAL A 37 -3.11 -11.56 -2.18
CA VAL A 37 -2.99 -10.28 -1.46
C VAL A 37 -2.13 -9.30 -2.24
N LYS A 38 -1.01 -9.76 -2.81
CA LYS A 38 -0.12 -8.92 -3.61
C LYS A 38 -0.80 -8.45 -4.90
N ASP A 39 -1.41 -9.35 -5.65
CA ASP A 39 -2.12 -9.03 -6.89
C ASP A 39 -3.29 -8.08 -6.62
N PHE A 40 -4.05 -8.31 -5.55
CA PHE A 40 -5.10 -7.41 -5.08
C PHE A 40 -4.53 -6.03 -4.76
N SER A 41 -3.39 -5.95 -4.07
CA SER A 41 -2.76 -4.68 -3.72
C SER A 41 -2.30 -3.90 -4.95
N GLU A 42 -1.80 -4.57 -5.98
CA GLU A 42 -1.40 -3.93 -7.24
C GLU A 42 -2.61 -3.35 -7.98
N ALA A 43 -3.79 -3.95 -7.84
CA ALA A 43 -5.04 -3.47 -8.45
C ALA A 43 -5.76 -2.40 -7.61
N ILE A 44 -5.78 -2.57 -6.28
CA ILE A 44 -6.42 -1.69 -5.31
C ILE A 44 -5.45 -1.50 -4.13
N PRO A 45 -4.54 -0.52 -4.22
CA PRO A 45 -3.54 -0.28 -3.18
C PRO A 45 -4.14 0.16 -1.85
N TYR A 46 -3.43 -0.14 -0.76
CA TYR A 46 -3.75 0.40 0.55
C TYR A 46 -3.37 1.89 0.60
N GLU A 47 -4.37 2.76 0.50
CA GLU A 47 -4.18 4.22 0.53
C GLU A 47 -3.60 4.67 1.87
N GLN A 48 -2.49 5.40 1.80
CA GLN A 48 -1.76 5.96 2.93
C GLN A 48 -1.41 7.43 2.68
N LYS A 49 -1.13 8.14 3.77
CA LYS A 49 -0.63 9.51 3.75
C LYS A 49 0.59 9.61 4.66
N VAL A 50 1.62 10.29 4.19
CA VAL A 50 2.81 10.62 4.99
C VAL A 50 3.12 12.10 4.86
N VAL A 51 3.72 12.66 5.91
CA VAL A 51 4.25 14.02 5.95
C VAL A 51 5.77 13.93 5.77
N ILE A 52 6.32 14.66 4.80
CA ILE A 52 7.76 14.72 4.58
C ILE A 52 8.18 16.18 4.45
N ALA A 53 9.16 16.59 5.27
CA ALA A 53 9.75 17.91 5.17
C ALA A 53 10.52 18.03 3.85
N THR A 54 10.27 19.11 3.11
CA THR A 54 11.05 19.43 1.92
C THR A 54 12.43 19.96 2.31
N ALA A 55 13.33 20.12 1.34
CA ALA A 55 14.58 20.85 1.55
C ALA A 55 14.53 22.19 0.83
N SER A 56 14.93 23.26 1.53
CA SER A 56 14.90 24.62 0.99
C SER A 56 15.72 24.73 -0.31
N GLY A 57 15.10 25.25 -1.36
CA GLY A 57 15.71 25.38 -2.70
C GLY A 57 15.79 24.10 -3.51
N SER A 58 15.45 22.93 -2.94
CA SER A 58 15.42 21.65 -3.65
C SER A 58 14.01 21.30 -4.07
N ARG A 59 13.85 20.81 -5.29
CA ARG A 59 12.57 20.27 -5.80
C ARG A 59 12.44 18.77 -5.58
N GLU A 60 13.50 18.13 -5.09
CA GLU A 60 13.56 16.70 -4.86
C GLU A 60 13.14 16.36 -3.43
N ILE A 61 12.31 15.33 -3.30
CA ILE A 61 11.85 14.75 -2.04
C ILE A 61 12.21 13.27 -2.08
N GLU A 62 12.99 12.84 -1.11
CA GLU A 62 13.37 11.44 -0.96
C GLU A 62 12.26 10.65 -0.28
N ILE A 63 11.83 9.55 -0.90
CA ILE A 63 10.70 8.74 -0.45
C ILE A 63 11.04 7.26 -0.28
N SER A 64 12.31 6.90 -0.14
CA SER A 64 12.78 5.52 0.10
C SER A 64 12.30 4.93 1.43
N ALA A 65 11.89 5.77 2.39
CA ALA A 65 11.27 5.32 3.63
C ALA A 65 9.85 4.75 3.45
N LEU A 66 9.22 4.94 2.28
CA LEU A 66 7.88 4.41 2.00
C LEU A 66 7.98 2.93 1.59
N ALA A 67 8.00 2.06 2.61
CA ALA A 67 8.01 0.62 2.41
C ALA A 67 6.77 0.14 1.63
N ASP A 68 6.98 -0.84 0.77
CA ASP A 68 5.95 -1.50 -0.03
C ASP A 68 5.11 -0.56 -0.91
N ARG A 69 5.67 0.61 -1.27
CA ARG A 69 5.02 1.60 -2.13
C ARG A 69 4.73 1.01 -3.52
N ILE A 70 3.48 1.09 -3.92
CA ILE A 70 3.02 0.71 -5.26
C ILE A 70 2.94 1.94 -6.16
N VAL A 71 2.37 3.02 -5.65
CA VAL A 71 2.04 4.21 -6.46
C VAL A 71 2.07 5.47 -5.61
N ILE A 72 2.43 6.60 -6.22
CA ILE A 72 2.16 7.93 -5.67
C ILE A 72 0.88 8.43 -6.33
N GLU A 73 -0.13 8.75 -5.55
CA GLU A 73 -1.41 9.23 -6.07
C GLU A 73 -1.38 10.75 -6.23
N ALA A 74 -0.85 11.45 -5.23
CA ALA A 74 -0.79 12.91 -5.24
C ALA A 74 0.29 13.43 -4.30
N VAL A 75 0.75 14.64 -4.60
CA VAL A 75 1.65 15.41 -3.75
C VAL A 75 1.02 16.77 -3.48
N GLU A 76 0.80 17.09 -2.22
CA GLU A 76 0.31 18.40 -1.80
C GLU A 76 1.47 19.23 -1.27
N TYR A 77 1.73 20.36 -1.92
CA TYR A 77 2.73 21.32 -1.48
C TYR A 77 2.41 22.70 -2.11
N PRO A 78 2.41 23.81 -1.35
CA PRO A 78 2.37 23.85 0.11
C PRO A 78 1.08 23.23 0.65
N VAL A 79 1.16 22.65 1.85
CA VAL A 79 0.04 21.98 2.51
C VAL A 79 -1.00 22.95 3.07
N ASP A 80 -2.20 22.43 3.37
CA ASP A 80 -3.29 23.08 4.11
C ASP A 80 -3.84 24.36 3.46
N LYS A 81 -3.72 24.45 2.13
CA LYS A 81 -4.37 25.51 1.36
C LYS A 81 -5.84 25.17 1.09
N SER A 82 -6.65 26.20 0.90
CA SER A 82 -8.05 26.08 0.46
C SER A 82 -8.24 26.89 -0.83
N PRO A 83 -8.37 26.24 -2.01
CA PRO A 83 -8.31 24.79 -2.23
C PRO A 83 -6.90 24.20 -2.01
N ARG A 84 -6.82 22.88 -1.81
CA ARG A 84 -5.53 22.15 -1.69
C ARG A 84 -4.68 22.39 -2.93
N LYS A 85 -3.37 22.53 -2.75
CA LYS A 85 -2.41 22.71 -3.85
C LYS A 85 -1.71 21.39 -4.17
N TYR A 86 -2.27 20.63 -5.10
CA TYR A 86 -1.63 19.44 -5.64
C TYR A 86 -0.62 19.81 -6.72
N GLN A 87 0.62 19.34 -6.55
CA GLN A 87 1.72 19.59 -7.46
C GLN A 87 1.80 18.50 -8.52
N ARG A 88 2.13 18.91 -9.74
CA ARG A 88 2.65 17.97 -10.74
C ARG A 88 4.02 17.50 -10.29
N TYR A 89 4.29 16.22 -10.49
CA TYR A 89 5.57 15.63 -10.11
C TYR A 89 6.06 14.66 -11.20
N SER A 90 7.37 14.42 -11.20
CA SER A 90 7.96 13.24 -11.82
C SER A 90 8.49 12.32 -10.72
N LEU A 91 8.48 11.02 -10.97
CA LEU A 91 8.99 10.02 -10.05
C LEU A 91 10.05 9.18 -10.76
N TRP A 92 11.21 9.04 -10.14
CA TRP A 92 12.24 8.11 -10.58
C TRP A 92 12.77 7.34 -9.37
N ALA A 93 12.55 6.02 -9.35
CA ALA A 93 12.80 5.19 -8.18
C ALA A 93 12.21 5.84 -6.91
N ASP A 94 13.05 6.27 -5.98
CA ASP A 94 12.66 6.87 -4.70
C ASP A 94 12.83 8.38 -4.64
N THR A 95 13.10 9.02 -5.77
CA THR A 95 13.23 10.47 -5.86
C THR A 95 11.99 11.04 -6.54
N LEU A 96 11.21 11.81 -5.76
CA LEU A 96 10.07 12.56 -6.25
C LEU A 96 10.49 13.99 -6.54
N THR A 97 10.23 14.48 -7.76
CA THR A 97 10.58 15.85 -8.16
C THR A 97 9.33 16.68 -8.41
N LEU A 98 9.20 17.81 -7.71
CA LEU A 98 8.12 18.77 -7.92
C LEU A 98 8.35 19.59 -9.19
N LEU A 99 7.36 19.59 -10.07
CA LEU A 99 7.41 20.25 -11.39
C LEU A 99 6.63 21.58 -11.44
N GLY A 100 5.93 21.95 -10.36
CA GLY A 100 5.20 23.22 -10.28
C GLY A 100 6.08 24.43 -9.96
N ASP A 101 5.50 25.63 -9.91
CA ASP A 101 6.30 26.86 -9.76
C ASP A 101 6.80 27.10 -8.33
N GLU A 102 6.14 26.51 -7.34
CA GLU A 102 6.50 26.65 -5.92
C GLU A 102 7.86 26.00 -5.65
N ILE A 103 8.83 26.80 -5.23
CA ILE A 103 10.15 26.33 -4.81
C ILE A 103 10.05 25.90 -3.35
N PRO A 104 10.42 24.66 -3.00
CA PRO A 104 10.36 24.22 -1.63
C PRO A 104 11.24 25.05 -0.70
N ASP A 105 10.76 25.30 0.51
CA ASP A 105 11.42 26.20 1.47
C ASP A 105 11.89 25.48 2.74
N GLY A 106 11.63 24.17 2.86
CA GLY A 106 11.87 23.39 4.08
C GLY A 106 10.58 22.98 4.78
N SER A 107 9.44 23.55 4.41
CA SER A 107 8.13 23.17 4.96
C SER A 107 7.66 21.79 4.47
N ASP A 108 6.65 21.27 5.14
CA ASP A 108 6.12 19.94 4.89
C ASP A 108 5.39 19.84 3.55
N ALA A 109 5.57 18.70 2.90
CA ALA A 109 4.71 18.19 1.84
C ALA A 109 3.90 17.01 2.35
N HIS A 110 2.66 16.85 1.86
CA HIS A 110 1.92 15.61 2.03
C HIS A 110 2.07 14.73 0.80
N ILE A 111 2.52 13.49 1.02
CA ILE A 111 2.56 12.48 -0.03
C ILE A 111 1.41 11.51 0.21
N TYR A 112 0.52 11.40 -0.78
CA TYR A 112 -0.57 10.43 -0.82
C TYR A 112 -0.12 9.28 -1.71
N TYR A 113 -0.13 8.07 -1.19
CA TYR A 113 0.45 6.92 -1.87
C TYR A 113 -0.34 5.65 -1.58
N GLY A 114 -0.27 4.70 -2.50
CA GLY A 114 -0.75 3.34 -2.30
C GLY A 114 0.41 2.43 -1.91
N LYS A 115 0.18 1.50 -1.00
CA LYS A 115 1.15 0.45 -0.65
C LYS A 115 0.50 -0.94 -0.58
N LEU A 116 1.31 -1.99 -0.44
CA LEU A 116 0.79 -3.35 -0.26
C LEU A 116 -0.13 -3.45 0.96
N HIS A 117 -1.22 -4.20 0.80
CA HIS A 117 -2.01 -4.70 1.91
C HIS A 117 -1.24 -5.77 2.68
N SER A 118 -1.57 -5.92 3.96
CA SER A 118 -1.04 -6.99 4.80
C SER A 118 -2.17 -7.91 5.27
N LEU A 119 -1.87 -9.19 5.33
CA LEU A 119 -2.68 -10.22 5.97
C LEU A 119 -1.72 -11.10 6.76
N ASP A 120 -1.82 -11.03 8.08
CA ASP A 120 -0.93 -11.75 9.00
C ASP A 120 -1.74 -12.55 10.01
N ALA A 121 -1.04 -13.20 10.96
CA ALA A 121 -1.67 -14.03 11.99
C ALA A 121 -2.63 -13.27 12.92
N THR A 122 -2.58 -11.94 12.94
CA THR A 122 -3.35 -11.10 13.87
C THR A 122 -4.40 -10.24 13.18
N SER A 123 -4.14 -9.78 11.96
CA SER A 123 -5.00 -8.79 11.31
C SER A 123 -4.87 -8.76 9.79
N SER A 124 -5.75 -7.97 9.16
CA SER A 124 -5.69 -7.64 7.75
C SER A 124 -5.93 -6.15 7.54
N THR A 125 -5.28 -5.56 6.54
CA THR A 125 -5.64 -4.23 6.03
C THR A 125 -6.59 -4.28 4.84
N ILE A 126 -6.96 -5.47 4.37
CA ILE A 126 -7.93 -5.64 3.28
C ILE A 126 -9.31 -5.24 3.79
N PRO A 127 -10.02 -4.33 3.12
CA PRO A 127 -11.39 -3.99 3.51
C PRO A 127 -12.30 -5.22 3.44
N THR A 128 -13.17 -5.39 4.43
CA THR A 128 -14.06 -6.57 4.54
C THR A 128 -14.86 -6.88 3.27
N LYS A 129 -15.30 -5.84 2.55
CA LYS A 129 -16.01 -5.97 1.25
C LYS A 129 -15.18 -6.58 0.12
N HIS A 130 -13.88 -6.77 0.32
CA HIS A 130 -12.92 -7.28 -0.65
C HIS A 130 -12.22 -8.56 -0.16
N GLU A 131 -12.60 -9.11 1.00
CA GLU A 131 -11.97 -10.33 1.54
C GLU A 131 -12.13 -11.51 0.57
N ASP A 132 -13.29 -11.68 -0.07
CA ASP A 132 -13.53 -12.76 -1.05
C ASP A 132 -12.79 -12.56 -2.40
N LEU A 133 -12.05 -11.47 -2.58
CA LEU A 133 -11.22 -11.25 -3.78
C LEU A 133 -9.81 -11.85 -3.65
N VAL A 134 -9.47 -12.35 -2.46
CA VAL A 134 -8.14 -12.88 -2.09
C VAL A 134 -8.30 -14.31 -1.60
#